data_AF-X0W4F4-F1
#
_entry.id   AF-X0W4F4-F1
#
_cell.length_a   1.000
_cell.length_b   1.000
_cell.length_c   1.000
_cell.angle_alpha   90.00
_cell.angle_beta   90.00
_cell.angle_gamma   90.00
#
_symmetry.space_group_name_H-M   'P 1'
#
loop_
_entity.id
_entity.type
_entity.pdbx_description
1 polymer ?
#
loop_
_entity_poly.entity_id
_entity_poly.type
_entity_poly.pdbx_seq_one_letter_code
_entity_poly.pdbx_strand_id
1 'polypeptide(L)'
;MLVADHEANRRRVEEGLEPVITAANKACVECHTTDSPALVMEWEHSRHAQYGVGCYDCHVAEEGEPDAWKHEGEFISALVTPKDCARCHVREYEEFAHSHHASAGEILASLDNVLAEKVAGLPDNNADAINGCWQCHGAIVKFAKAEDGSILRTGKENKPVLDPESWPNSGIGRLNPDGSRGSCHACHSRHAFEVKLSRSPENCGKCHLGPDHPQMEVYNESKHGIAFHANRERMNLDKEGDWVLGKDYSAAPTC
;
A
#
# COMPACT_ATOMS: atom_id res chain seq x y z
N MET A 1 -22.77 5.96 -28.54
CA MET A 1 -23.65 5.78 -27.36
C MET A 1 -23.93 4.31 -27.07
N LEU A 2 -24.23 3.47 -28.06
CA LEU A 2 -24.43 2.01 -27.85
C LEU A 2 -23.16 1.23 -27.48
N VAL A 3 -21.97 1.69 -27.90
CA VAL A 3 -20.69 1.00 -27.57
C VAL A 3 -20.29 1.22 -26.11
N ALA A 4 -20.48 2.42 -25.57
CA ALA A 4 -20.20 2.73 -24.16
C ALA A 4 -21.14 1.96 -23.20
N ASP A 5 -22.40 1.79 -23.59
CA ASP A 5 -23.40 1.02 -22.83
C ASP A 5 -23.15 -0.49 -22.91
N HIS A 6 -22.61 -0.96 -24.05
CA HIS A 6 -22.24 -2.37 -24.22
C HIS A 6 -20.90 -2.72 -23.55
N GLU A 7 -19.98 -1.76 -23.39
CA GLU A 7 -18.76 -1.93 -22.60
C GLU A 7 -19.01 -1.81 -21.09
N ALA A 8 -19.95 -0.97 -20.65
CA ALA A 8 -20.40 -0.94 -19.25
C ALA A 8 -21.00 -2.28 -18.79
N ASN A 9 -21.74 -2.95 -19.68
CA ASN A 9 -22.32 -4.28 -19.45
C ASN A 9 -21.37 -5.46 -19.73
N ARG A 10 -20.11 -5.18 -20.09
CA ARG A 10 -19.05 -6.20 -20.24
C ARG A 10 -18.16 -6.33 -19.02
N ARG A 11 -18.59 -5.80 -17.86
CA ARG A 11 -18.12 -6.31 -16.57
C ARG A 11 -18.46 -7.81 -16.56
N ARG A 12 -17.45 -8.63 -16.84
CA ARG A 12 -17.44 -10.00 -16.36
C ARG A 12 -17.78 -9.88 -14.90
N VAL A 13 -18.93 -10.41 -14.54
CA VAL A 13 -19.30 -10.74 -13.17
C VAL A 13 -18.22 -11.73 -12.72
N GLU A 14 -17.10 -11.22 -12.20
CA GLU A 14 -16.48 -11.90 -11.07
C GLU A 14 -17.58 -11.86 -10.02
N GLU A 15 -18.11 -13.02 -9.66
CA GLU A 15 -19.07 -13.19 -8.56
C GLU A 15 -18.36 -12.83 -7.24
N GLY A 16 -18.04 -11.55 -7.07
CA GLY A 16 -17.61 -10.98 -5.81
C GLY A 16 -18.85 -10.81 -4.93
N LEU A 17 -18.74 -11.20 -3.67
CA LEU A 17 -19.78 -10.91 -2.69
C LEU A 17 -20.01 -9.39 -2.64
N GLU A 18 -21.26 -8.98 -2.49
CA GLU A 18 -21.60 -7.56 -2.29
C GLU A 18 -20.91 -7.02 -1.02
N PRO A 19 -20.47 -5.74 -1.01
CA PRO A 19 -19.81 -5.15 0.14
C PRO A 19 -20.73 -5.13 1.37
N VAL A 20 -20.19 -5.50 2.52
CA VAL A 20 -20.89 -5.47 3.81
C VAL A 20 -20.59 -4.14 4.50
N ILE A 21 -21.56 -3.22 4.48
CA ILE A 21 -21.43 -1.92 5.14
C ILE A 21 -21.94 -2.03 6.58
N THR A 22 -21.02 -2.01 7.55
CA THR A 22 -21.37 -2.00 8.98
C THR A 22 -21.85 -0.61 9.44
N ALA A 23 -22.52 -0.54 10.59
CA ALA A 23 -23.02 0.72 11.13
C ALA A 23 -21.91 1.75 11.36
N ALA A 24 -20.72 1.31 11.80
CA ALA A 24 -19.56 2.17 12.03
C ALA A 24 -19.02 2.80 10.73
N ASN A 25 -19.17 2.11 9.59
CA ASN A 25 -18.62 2.56 8.31
C ASN A 25 -19.63 3.28 7.42
N LYS A 26 -20.93 3.21 7.75
CA LYS A 26 -22.01 3.71 6.90
C LYS A 26 -21.82 5.18 6.53
N ALA A 27 -21.57 6.04 7.51
CA ALA A 27 -21.39 7.47 7.28
C ALA A 27 -20.17 7.77 6.38
N CYS A 28 -19.07 7.05 6.60
CA CYS A 28 -17.87 7.16 5.78
C CYS A 28 -18.18 6.80 4.32
N VAL A 29 -18.78 5.63 4.08
CA VAL A 29 -19.08 5.13 2.73
C VAL A 29 -20.07 6.06 2.02
N GLU A 30 -21.16 6.45 2.67
CA GLU A 30 -22.19 7.32 2.06
C GLU A 30 -21.62 8.67 1.61
N CYS A 31 -20.79 9.30 2.45
CA CYS A 31 -20.17 10.58 2.11
C CYS A 31 -19.07 10.42 1.04
N HIS A 32 -18.16 9.47 1.24
CA HIS A 32 -17.00 9.28 0.35
C HIS A 32 -17.35 8.65 -1.00
N THR A 33 -18.54 8.06 -1.16
CA THR A 33 -19.05 7.68 -2.49
C THR A 33 -19.20 8.90 -3.40
N THR A 34 -19.46 10.07 -2.81
CA THR A 34 -19.55 11.34 -3.55
C THR A 34 -18.22 12.10 -3.55
N ASP A 35 -17.57 12.21 -2.40
CA ASP A 35 -16.35 13.02 -2.25
C ASP A 35 -15.11 12.36 -2.90
N SER A 36 -14.99 11.04 -2.76
CA SER A 36 -13.84 10.25 -3.25
C SER A 36 -14.28 8.90 -3.85
N PRO A 37 -15.09 8.91 -4.93
CA PRO A 37 -15.72 7.70 -5.46
C PRO A 37 -14.72 6.60 -5.82
N ALA A 38 -13.53 6.97 -6.32
CA ALA A 38 -12.50 5.99 -6.68
C ALA A 38 -12.00 5.19 -5.48
N LEU A 39 -11.90 5.79 -4.29
CA LEU A 39 -11.46 5.07 -3.09
C LEU A 39 -12.52 4.08 -2.61
N VAL A 40 -13.79 4.48 -2.69
CA VAL A 40 -14.92 3.60 -2.35
C VAL A 40 -14.99 2.44 -3.35
N MET A 41 -14.91 2.71 -4.65
CA MET A 41 -14.91 1.65 -5.67
C MET A 41 -13.77 0.65 -5.47
N GLU A 42 -12.55 1.11 -5.18
CA GLU A 42 -11.43 0.19 -4.89
C GLU A 42 -11.67 -0.62 -3.61
N TRP A 43 -12.23 0.00 -2.57
CA TRP A 43 -12.61 -0.73 -1.36
C TRP A 43 -13.73 -1.75 -1.63
N GLU A 44 -14.74 -1.44 -2.45
CA GLU A 44 -15.82 -2.37 -2.81
C GLU A 44 -15.30 -3.61 -3.55
N HIS A 45 -14.22 -3.48 -4.34
CA HIS A 45 -13.54 -4.64 -4.95
C HIS A 45 -12.74 -5.48 -3.94
N SER A 46 -12.47 -4.94 -2.75
CA SER A 46 -11.66 -5.63 -1.74
C SER A 46 -12.43 -6.73 -1.03
N ARG A 47 -11.69 -7.73 -0.56
CA ARG A 47 -12.23 -8.71 0.39
C ARG A 47 -12.55 -8.10 1.74
N HIS A 48 -11.85 -7.05 2.14
CA HIS A 48 -12.16 -6.33 3.36
C HIS A 48 -13.62 -5.86 3.36
N ALA A 49 -14.10 -5.29 2.25
CA ALA A 49 -15.51 -4.90 2.11
C ALA A 49 -16.45 -6.10 2.22
N GLN A 50 -16.13 -7.23 1.60
CA GLN A 50 -16.94 -8.45 1.64
C GLN A 50 -17.05 -9.05 3.04
N TYR A 51 -16.00 -8.89 3.87
CA TYR A 51 -15.96 -9.35 5.25
C TYR A 51 -16.34 -8.25 6.28
N GLY A 52 -16.82 -7.09 5.83
CA GLY A 52 -17.31 -6.02 6.68
C GLY A 52 -16.24 -5.15 7.35
N VAL A 53 -14.98 -5.24 6.89
CA VAL A 53 -13.89 -4.33 7.27
C VAL A 53 -13.94 -3.11 6.36
N GLY A 54 -14.32 -1.96 6.93
CA GLY A 54 -14.52 -0.71 6.22
C GLY A 54 -13.49 0.37 6.53
N CYS A 55 -13.84 1.60 6.14
CA CYS A 55 -13.01 2.78 6.30
C CYS A 55 -12.59 3.02 7.77
N TYR A 56 -13.55 3.06 8.68
CA TYR A 56 -13.35 3.34 10.09
C TYR A 56 -12.53 2.24 10.77
N ASP A 57 -12.74 0.98 10.42
CA ASP A 57 -11.99 -0.14 11.02
C ASP A 57 -10.48 0.02 10.83
N CYS A 58 -10.04 0.58 9.69
CA CYS A 58 -8.63 0.84 9.40
C CYS A 58 -8.17 2.24 9.82
N HIS A 59 -8.99 3.26 9.61
CA HIS A 59 -8.60 4.67 9.76
C HIS A 59 -8.89 5.25 11.15
N VAL A 60 -9.61 4.53 12.02
CA VAL A 60 -9.82 4.97 13.41
C VAL A 60 -8.48 5.26 14.09
N ALA A 61 -8.45 6.37 14.82
CA ALA A 61 -7.27 6.83 15.55
C ALA A 61 -7.67 7.27 16.96
N GLU A 62 -6.72 7.28 17.89
CA GLU A 62 -6.95 7.77 19.24
C GLU A 62 -6.72 9.28 19.36
N GLU A 63 -7.49 9.92 20.23
CA GLU A 63 -7.28 11.33 20.54
C GLU A 63 -5.88 11.52 21.17
N GLY A 64 -5.09 12.43 20.60
CA GLY A 64 -3.73 12.73 21.05
C GLY A 64 -2.64 12.07 20.21
N GLU A 65 -2.98 11.13 19.31
CA GLU A 65 -2.03 10.65 18.31
C GLU A 65 -1.62 11.80 17.35
N PRO A 66 -0.35 11.86 16.92
CA PRO A 66 0.17 12.99 16.16
C PRO A 66 -0.48 13.16 14.78
N ASP A 67 -0.89 12.06 14.16
CA ASP A 67 -1.62 11.96 12.89
C ASP A 67 -3.14 11.98 13.03
N ALA A 68 -3.68 11.93 14.26
CA ALA A 68 -5.11 11.98 14.46
C ALA A 68 -5.68 13.39 14.24
N TRP A 69 -6.88 13.44 13.66
CA TRP A 69 -7.77 14.60 13.71
C TRP A 69 -9.23 14.17 13.74
N LYS A 70 -10.10 15.10 14.14
CA LYS A 70 -11.54 14.85 14.19
C LYS A 70 -12.17 15.14 12.82
N HIS A 71 -12.76 14.13 12.21
CA HIS A 71 -13.46 14.20 10.93
C HIS A 71 -14.90 13.71 11.10
N GLU A 72 -15.87 14.59 10.84
CA GLU A 72 -17.31 14.26 10.95
C GLU A 72 -17.73 13.60 12.29
N GLY A 73 -17.08 14.00 13.39
CA GLY A 73 -17.39 13.51 14.73
C GLY A 73 -16.47 12.41 15.26
N GLU A 74 -15.73 11.75 14.37
CA GLU A 74 -14.85 10.62 14.69
C GLU A 74 -13.36 11.02 14.64
N PHE A 75 -12.52 10.39 15.45
CA PHE A 75 -11.07 10.55 15.32
C PHE A 75 -10.52 9.55 14.30
N ILE A 76 -9.80 10.07 13.31
CA ILE A 76 -9.20 9.26 12.25
C ILE A 76 -7.76 9.68 11.96
N SER A 77 -7.03 8.78 11.31
CA SER A 77 -5.73 9.03 10.69
C SER A 77 -5.76 8.65 9.21
N ALA A 78 -5.03 9.40 8.38
CA ALA A 78 -4.78 9.03 6.98
C ALA A 78 -3.66 7.98 6.87
N LEU A 79 -2.86 7.80 7.92
CA LEU A 79 -1.75 6.87 7.97
C LEU A 79 -2.19 5.56 8.61
N VAL A 80 -2.58 4.60 7.77
CA VAL A 80 -2.72 3.21 8.20
C VAL A 80 -1.34 2.55 8.18
N THR A 81 -0.92 2.07 9.34
CA THR A 81 0.39 1.50 9.62
C THR A 81 0.33 -0.03 9.78
N PRO A 82 1.48 -0.73 9.78
CA PRO A 82 1.52 -2.15 10.12
C PRO A 82 0.85 -2.53 11.44
N LYS A 83 0.85 -1.67 12.48
CA LYS A 83 0.15 -1.97 13.74
C LYS A 83 -1.36 -1.98 13.59
N ASP A 84 -1.91 -1.13 12.72
CA ASP A 84 -3.34 -1.13 12.43
C ASP A 84 -3.76 -2.44 11.76
N CYS A 85 -2.94 -2.94 10.83
CA CYS A 85 -3.12 -4.25 10.20
C CYS A 85 -3.01 -5.40 11.21
N ALA A 86 -2.07 -5.29 12.15
CA ALA A 86 -1.78 -6.32 13.16
C ALA A 86 -2.95 -6.58 14.12
N ARG A 87 -3.95 -5.70 14.20
CA ARG A 87 -5.19 -5.94 14.97
C ARG A 87 -5.94 -7.19 14.48
N CYS A 88 -5.80 -7.52 13.20
CA CYS A 88 -6.39 -8.72 12.58
C CYS A 88 -5.34 -9.69 12.01
N HIS A 89 -4.25 -9.16 11.45
CA HIS A 89 -3.20 -9.91 10.75
C HIS A 89 -1.93 -10.05 11.59
N VAL A 90 -2.06 -10.61 12.80
CA VAL A 90 -0.97 -10.71 13.77
C VAL A 90 0.22 -11.50 13.20
N ARG A 91 -0.06 -12.65 12.58
CA ARG A 91 0.99 -13.53 12.02
C ARG A 91 1.75 -12.83 10.90
N GLU A 92 1.04 -12.28 9.91
CA GLU A 92 1.67 -11.62 8.76
C GLU A 92 2.47 -10.39 9.21
N TYR A 93 1.97 -9.65 10.21
CA TYR A 93 2.71 -8.56 10.84
C TYR A 93 4.01 -9.04 11.51
N GLU A 94 3.94 -10.09 12.34
CA GLU A 94 5.11 -10.61 13.04
C GLU A 94 6.16 -11.15 12.07
N GLU A 95 5.74 -11.92 11.06
CA GLU A 95 6.65 -12.43 10.02
C GLU A 95 7.31 -11.29 9.25
N PHE A 96 6.52 -10.28 8.83
CA PHE A 96 7.04 -9.13 8.11
C PHE A 96 7.99 -8.29 8.97
N ALA A 97 7.63 -7.99 10.23
CA ALA A 97 8.39 -7.12 11.12
C ALA A 97 9.81 -7.64 11.44
N HIS A 98 10.04 -8.95 11.32
CA HIS A 98 11.35 -9.60 11.47
C HIS A 98 12.13 -9.71 10.15
N SER A 99 11.54 -9.35 9.01
CA SER A 99 12.17 -9.47 7.71
C SER A 99 13.13 -8.32 7.39
N HIS A 100 14.04 -8.54 6.44
CA HIS A 100 14.88 -7.47 5.90
C HIS A 100 14.07 -6.39 5.16
N HIS A 101 12.89 -6.74 4.63
CA HIS A 101 11.97 -5.78 4.02
C HIS A 101 11.49 -4.73 5.04
N ALA A 102 11.16 -5.13 6.26
CA ALA A 102 10.77 -4.19 7.30
C ALA A 102 11.92 -3.25 7.69
N SER A 103 13.16 -3.73 7.71
CA SER A 103 14.34 -2.90 7.99
C SER A 103 14.88 -2.12 6.78
N ALA A 104 14.25 -2.21 5.60
CA ALA A 104 14.83 -1.67 4.37
C ALA A 104 15.04 -0.14 4.41
N GLY A 105 14.21 0.60 5.15
CA GLY A 105 14.36 2.05 5.32
C GLY A 105 15.52 2.45 6.26
N GLU A 106 16.05 1.52 7.07
CA GLU A 106 17.19 1.78 7.95
C GLU A 106 18.50 1.94 7.15
N ILE A 107 18.56 1.43 5.91
CA ILE A 107 19.71 1.65 5.02
C ILE A 107 19.96 3.14 4.75
N LEU A 108 18.92 3.97 4.89
CA LEU A 108 19.03 5.43 4.77
C LEU A 108 19.82 6.07 5.92
N ALA A 109 20.10 5.35 7.01
CA ALA A 109 21.02 5.82 8.05
C ALA A 109 22.43 5.22 7.90
N SER A 110 22.69 4.46 6.83
CA SER A 110 23.96 3.76 6.59
C SER A 110 24.91 4.54 5.66
N LEU A 111 26.15 4.06 5.54
CA LEU A 111 27.14 4.64 4.60
C LEU A 111 26.63 4.64 3.15
N ASP A 112 25.74 3.71 2.80
CA ASP A 112 25.14 3.61 1.46
C ASP A 112 24.19 4.80 1.18
N ASN A 113 23.67 5.47 2.22
CA ASN A 113 22.88 6.69 2.06
C ASN A 113 23.72 7.90 1.64
N VAL A 114 25.06 7.86 1.82
CA VAL A 114 25.94 8.92 1.29
C VAL A 114 25.85 8.97 -0.24
N LEU A 115 25.68 7.82 -0.90
CA LEU A 115 25.48 7.77 -2.34
C LEU A 115 24.16 8.47 -2.72
N ALA A 116 23.08 8.21 -1.99
CA ALA A 116 21.77 8.80 -2.25
C ALA A 116 21.74 10.33 -1.97
N GLU A 117 22.24 10.77 -0.81
CA GLU A 117 22.10 12.17 -0.38
C GLU A 117 23.22 13.10 -0.86
N LYS A 118 24.43 12.59 -1.08
CA LYS A 118 25.61 13.44 -1.35
C LYS A 118 26.22 13.26 -2.73
N VAL A 119 26.00 12.11 -3.37
CA VAL A 119 26.54 11.83 -4.71
C VAL A 119 25.45 11.99 -5.78
N ALA A 120 24.26 11.42 -5.55
CA ALA A 120 23.11 11.58 -6.43
C ALA A 120 22.35 12.88 -6.13
N GLY A 121 22.17 13.24 -4.86
CA GLY A 121 21.51 14.47 -4.43
C GLY A 121 22.37 15.73 -4.62
N LEU A 122 21.70 16.88 -4.75
CA LEU A 122 22.34 18.19 -4.70
C LEU A 122 22.45 18.67 -3.23
N PRO A 123 23.43 19.53 -2.88
CA PRO A 123 23.72 19.92 -1.49
C PRO A 123 22.52 20.39 -0.66
N ASP A 124 21.53 21.04 -1.31
CA ASP A 124 20.30 21.56 -0.70
C ASP A 124 19.02 20.96 -1.30
N ASN A 125 19.13 19.86 -2.05
CA ASN A 125 17.98 19.23 -2.69
C ASN A 125 18.12 17.70 -2.74
N ASN A 126 17.27 17.04 -1.95
CA ASN A 126 17.18 15.59 -1.85
C ASN A 126 16.08 14.99 -2.72
N ALA A 127 15.55 15.71 -3.72
CA ALA A 127 14.48 15.22 -4.60
C ALA A 127 14.82 13.88 -5.25
N ASP A 128 16.09 13.63 -5.60
CA ASP A 128 16.52 12.36 -6.19
C ASP A 128 16.42 11.20 -5.20
N ALA A 129 16.80 11.42 -3.93
CA ALA A 129 16.64 10.43 -2.87
C ALA A 129 15.15 10.17 -2.56
N ILE A 130 14.35 11.23 -2.48
CA ILE A 130 12.91 11.18 -2.19
C ILE A 130 12.14 10.41 -3.28
N ASN A 131 12.44 10.69 -4.55
CA ASN A 131 11.72 10.10 -5.69
C ASN A 131 12.34 8.79 -6.21
N GLY A 132 13.60 8.50 -5.86
CA GLY A 132 14.30 7.27 -6.23
C GLY A 132 14.37 6.29 -5.06
N CYS A 133 15.45 6.37 -4.28
CA CYS A 133 15.79 5.41 -3.23
C CYS A 133 14.64 5.19 -2.23
N TRP A 134 14.02 6.28 -1.76
CA TRP A 134 13.02 6.22 -0.70
C TRP A 134 11.69 5.63 -1.17
N GLN A 135 11.36 5.69 -2.46
CA GLN A 135 10.15 5.07 -3.01
C GLN A 135 10.19 3.53 -2.99
N CYS A 136 11.40 2.96 -2.97
CA CYS A 136 11.63 1.51 -2.85
C CYS A 136 11.92 1.11 -1.40
N HIS A 137 12.89 1.75 -0.75
CA HIS A 137 13.35 1.37 0.60
C HIS A 137 12.41 1.82 1.72
N GLY A 138 11.81 3.00 1.57
CA GLY A 138 10.93 3.62 2.55
C GLY A 138 11.54 4.86 3.19
N ALA A 139 10.72 5.86 3.47
CA ALA A 139 11.14 7.09 4.15
C ALA A 139 10.82 7.05 5.66
N ILE A 140 11.42 7.97 6.42
CA ILE A 140 10.95 8.31 7.77
C ILE A 140 9.79 9.27 7.62
N VAL A 141 8.57 8.83 7.95
CA VAL A 141 7.38 9.67 7.84
C VAL A 141 7.47 10.81 8.86
N LYS A 142 7.38 12.04 8.37
CA LYS A 142 7.44 13.26 9.18
C LYS A 142 6.17 14.09 8.99
N PHE A 143 5.93 14.96 9.95
CA PHE A 143 4.93 16.02 9.82
C PHE A 143 5.62 17.34 9.51
N ALA A 144 4.99 18.13 8.64
CA ALA A 144 5.38 19.52 8.45
C ALA A 144 5.26 20.26 9.79
N LYS A 145 6.14 21.23 10.00
CA LYS A 145 6.21 22.01 11.24
C LYS A 145 5.68 23.43 11.03
N ALA A 146 4.94 23.93 12.01
CA ALA A 146 4.60 25.34 12.10
C ALA A 146 5.82 26.16 12.59
N GLU A 147 5.71 27.50 12.57
CA GLU A 147 6.79 28.40 13.00
C GLU A 147 7.22 28.17 14.47
N ASP A 148 6.30 27.70 15.31
CA ASP A 148 6.55 27.38 16.72
C ASP A 148 7.12 25.96 16.95
N GLY A 149 7.37 25.21 15.87
CA GLY A 149 7.88 23.83 15.91
C GLY A 149 6.83 22.75 16.20
N SER A 150 5.56 23.13 16.41
CA SER A 150 4.44 22.18 16.52
C SER A 150 4.10 21.55 15.17
N ILE A 151 3.27 20.50 15.16
CA ILE A 151 2.77 19.90 13.92
C ILE A 151 1.89 20.92 13.20
N LEU A 152 2.23 21.24 11.95
CA LEU A 152 1.39 22.07 11.11
C LEU A 152 0.05 21.36 10.89
N ARG A 153 -1.03 22.05 11.24
CA ARG A 153 -2.41 21.59 11.05
C ARG A 153 -3.15 22.59 10.17
N THR A 154 -3.96 22.09 9.25
CA THR A 154 -4.65 22.92 8.24
C THR A 154 -6.10 22.51 8.02
N GLY A 155 -6.86 23.38 7.36
CA GLY A 155 -8.28 23.16 7.09
C GLY A 155 -9.17 23.39 8.32
N LYS A 156 -10.49 23.29 8.12
CA LYS A 156 -11.49 23.54 9.17
C LYS A 156 -11.43 22.53 10.31
N GLU A 157 -10.91 21.34 10.03
CA GLU A 157 -10.82 20.22 10.98
C GLU A 157 -9.46 20.10 11.67
N ASN A 158 -8.53 21.03 11.41
CA ASN A 158 -7.15 20.98 11.94
C ASN A 158 -6.42 19.67 11.61
N LYS A 159 -6.53 19.22 10.35
CA LYS A 159 -5.87 18.01 9.85
C LYS A 159 -4.35 18.19 9.88
N PRO A 160 -3.57 17.24 10.43
CA PRO A 160 -2.12 17.32 10.43
C PRO A 160 -1.57 17.19 9.00
N VAL A 161 -0.53 17.98 8.72
CA VAL A 161 0.12 18.00 7.42
C VAL A 161 1.36 17.11 7.47
N LEU A 162 1.38 16.09 6.62
CA LEU A 162 2.56 15.25 6.42
C LEU A 162 3.59 16.02 5.60
N ASP A 163 4.86 15.85 5.94
CA ASP A 163 5.97 16.51 5.26
C ASP A 163 6.09 15.94 3.83
N PRO A 164 5.99 16.78 2.78
CA PRO A 164 6.06 16.34 1.39
C PRO A 164 7.40 15.69 1.02
N GLU A 165 8.46 15.89 1.80
CA GLU A 165 9.73 15.19 1.61
C GLU A 165 9.69 13.73 2.09
N SER A 166 8.66 13.36 2.87
CA SER A 166 8.51 12.01 3.42
C SER A 166 7.23 11.30 2.99
N TRP A 167 6.26 12.02 2.44
CA TRP A 167 4.95 11.50 2.08
C TRP A 167 4.42 12.14 0.79
N PRO A 168 3.80 11.39 -0.14
CA PRO A 168 3.46 9.96 -0.06
C PRO A 168 4.66 9.02 -0.21
N ASN A 169 4.65 7.93 0.57
CA ASN A 169 5.70 6.91 0.51
C ASN A 169 5.11 5.51 0.68
N SER A 170 5.49 4.62 -0.24
CA SER A 170 5.11 3.20 -0.27
C SER A 170 6.33 2.27 -0.27
N GLY A 171 7.50 2.78 0.12
CA GLY A 171 8.71 1.96 0.22
C GLY A 171 8.56 0.90 1.31
N ILE A 172 9.11 -0.28 1.06
CA ILE A 172 8.75 -1.49 1.79
C ILE A 172 9.08 -1.41 3.28
N GLY A 173 10.16 -0.71 3.65
CA GLY A 173 10.64 -0.51 5.03
C GLY A 173 10.40 0.89 5.57
N ARG A 174 9.32 1.57 5.15
CA ARG A 174 8.91 2.89 5.66
C ARG A 174 8.88 2.91 7.19
N LEU A 175 9.42 3.96 7.81
CA LEU A 175 9.40 4.14 9.27
C LEU A 175 8.22 5.04 9.66
N ASN A 176 7.27 4.50 10.43
CA ASN A 176 6.00 5.14 10.75
C ASN A 176 6.05 5.90 12.09
N PRO A 177 5.17 6.90 12.31
CA PRO A 177 5.15 7.69 13.55
C PRO A 177 4.82 6.88 14.81
N ASP A 178 4.07 5.79 14.67
CA ASP A 178 3.72 4.85 15.74
C ASP A 178 4.90 3.93 16.13
N GLY A 179 6.06 4.08 15.48
CA GLY A 179 7.27 3.27 15.68
C GLY A 179 7.26 1.93 14.94
N SER A 180 6.21 1.62 14.17
CA SER A 180 6.19 0.43 13.34
C SER A 180 7.05 0.60 12.08
N ARG A 181 7.61 -0.52 11.61
CA ARG A 181 8.41 -0.57 10.38
C ARG A 181 7.61 -1.27 9.30
N GLY A 182 7.51 -0.64 8.13
CA GLY A 182 6.91 -1.24 6.95
C GLY A 182 5.83 -0.42 6.28
N SER A 183 5.53 -0.84 5.06
CA SER A 183 4.35 -0.41 4.30
C SER A 183 3.59 -1.64 3.78
N CYS A 184 2.54 -2.07 4.48
CA CYS A 184 1.79 -3.28 4.13
C CYS A 184 1.11 -3.22 2.75
N HIS A 185 0.88 -2.02 2.20
CA HIS A 185 0.32 -1.85 0.86
C HIS A 185 1.38 -1.80 -0.25
N ALA A 186 2.66 -2.08 0.05
CA ALA A 186 3.71 -2.08 -0.95
C ALA A 186 3.53 -3.18 -2.00
N CYS A 187 2.87 -4.29 -1.65
CA CYS A 187 2.67 -5.42 -2.56
C CYS A 187 1.22 -5.68 -3.01
N HIS A 188 0.26 -5.39 -2.15
CA HIS A 188 -1.16 -5.46 -2.46
C HIS A 188 -1.77 -4.09 -2.15
N SER A 189 -1.76 -3.23 -3.18
CA SER A 189 -2.09 -1.82 -3.06
C SER A 189 -3.45 -1.57 -2.41
N ARG A 190 -3.52 -0.49 -1.62
CA ARG A 190 -4.79 0.06 -1.17
C ARG A 190 -5.61 0.56 -2.37
N HIS A 191 -6.95 0.55 -2.36
CA HIS A 191 -7.83 0.08 -1.28
C HIS A 191 -8.46 -1.29 -1.57
N ALA A 192 -8.11 -1.92 -2.69
CA ALA A 192 -8.58 -3.25 -3.04
C ALA A 192 -7.85 -4.37 -2.28
N PHE A 193 -6.57 -4.15 -1.90
CA PHE A 193 -5.74 -5.11 -1.15
C PHE A 193 -5.76 -6.53 -1.74
N GLU A 194 -5.78 -6.63 -3.08
CA GLU A 194 -5.97 -7.91 -3.75
C GLU A 194 -4.72 -8.78 -3.67
N VAL A 195 -4.90 -10.04 -3.25
CA VAL A 195 -3.80 -11.00 -3.15
C VAL A 195 -3.20 -11.31 -4.52
N LYS A 196 -3.99 -11.25 -5.60
CA LYS A 196 -3.47 -11.43 -6.97
C LYS A 196 -2.38 -10.43 -7.33
N LEU A 197 -2.39 -9.22 -6.76
CA LEU A 197 -1.33 -8.22 -6.96
C LEU A 197 -0.03 -8.67 -6.27
N SER A 198 -0.11 -9.13 -5.03
CA SER A 198 1.06 -9.64 -4.30
C SER A 198 1.68 -10.91 -4.91
N ARG A 199 0.87 -11.74 -5.58
CA ARG A 199 1.32 -12.93 -6.33
C ARG A 199 1.75 -12.62 -7.77
N SER A 200 1.58 -11.38 -8.22
CA SER A 200 1.96 -10.96 -9.58
C SER A 200 3.42 -10.46 -9.56
N PRO A 201 4.34 -11.05 -10.35
CA PRO A 201 5.75 -10.66 -10.41
C PRO A 201 5.97 -9.17 -10.69
N GLU A 202 5.09 -8.55 -11.47
CA GLU A 202 5.15 -7.15 -11.87
C GLU A 202 5.17 -6.22 -10.66
N ASN A 203 4.51 -6.61 -9.57
CA ASN A 203 4.50 -5.83 -8.35
C ASN A 203 5.88 -5.81 -7.68
N CYS A 204 6.61 -6.93 -7.69
CA CYS A 204 8.00 -7.00 -7.21
C CYS A 204 8.92 -6.14 -8.08
N GLY A 205 8.65 -6.09 -9.39
CA GLY A 205 9.37 -5.30 -10.37
C GLY A 205 9.31 -3.78 -10.16
N LYS A 206 8.48 -3.26 -9.25
CA LYS A 206 8.57 -1.86 -8.80
C LYS A 206 9.94 -1.54 -8.20
N CYS A 207 10.54 -2.50 -7.48
CA CYS A 207 11.78 -2.31 -6.72
C CYS A 207 12.90 -3.26 -7.16
N HIS A 208 12.56 -4.47 -7.59
CA HIS A 208 13.51 -5.51 -7.98
C HIS A 208 13.79 -5.51 -9.49
N LEU A 209 14.36 -4.42 -9.96
CA LEU A 209 14.64 -4.15 -11.36
C LEU A 209 15.95 -3.40 -11.51
N GLY A 210 16.42 -3.23 -12.74
CA GLY A 210 17.50 -2.32 -13.05
C GLY A 210 18.90 -2.90 -12.78
N PRO A 211 19.94 -2.06 -12.91
CA PRO A 211 21.33 -2.52 -13.00
C PRO A 211 21.92 -3.03 -11.68
N ASP A 212 21.36 -2.63 -10.55
CA ASP A 212 21.78 -2.98 -9.19
C ASP A 212 21.30 -4.36 -8.77
N HIS A 213 20.08 -4.73 -9.15
CA HIS A 213 19.54 -6.06 -8.93
C HIS A 213 18.40 -6.38 -9.92
N PRO A 214 18.71 -6.98 -11.08
CA PRO A 214 17.77 -7.15 -12.20
C PRO A 214 16.87 -8.38 -12.05
N GLN A 215 16.23 -8.60 -10.89
CA GLN A 215 15.45 -9.83 -10.71
C GLN A 215 14.21 -9.90 -11.63
N MET A 216 13.55 -8.77 -11.90
CA MET A 216 12.38 -8.72 -12.79
C MET A 216 12.77 -9.05 -14.24
N GLU A 217 13.88 -8.51 -14.73
CA GLU A 217 14.42 -8.82 -16.06
C GLU A 217 14.80 -10.29 -16.17
N VAL A 218 15.51 -10.82 -15.16
CA VAL A 218 15.86 -12.25 -15.09
C VAL A 218 14.60 -13.13 -15.08
N TYR A 219 13.58 -12.75 -14.33
CA TYR A 219 12.32 -13.50 -14.28
C TYR A 219 11.60 -13.47 -15.64
N ASN A 220 11.45 -12.30 -16.25
CA ASN A 220 10.74 -12.13 -17.53
C ASN A 220 11.39 -12.91 -18.68
N GLU A 221 12.72 -12.95 -18.73
CA GLU A 221 13.47 -13.70 -19.75
C GLU A 221 13.55 -15.21 -19.46
N SER A 222 13.20 -15.63 -18.24
CA SER A 222 13.19 -17.04 -17.86
C SER A 222 12.01 -17.80 -18.46
N LYS A 223 12.13 -19.14 -18.53
CA LYS A 223 11.00 -20.00 -18.89
C LYS A 223 9.83 -19.91 -17.91
N HIS A 224 10.08 -19.57 -16.64
CA HIS A 224 9.02 -19.36 -15.66
C HIS A 224 8.20 -18.11 -15.99
N GLY A 225 8.85 -16.96 -16.25
CA GLY A 225 8.17 -15.72 -16.63
C GLY A 225 7.37 -15.85 -17.91
N ILE A 226 7.97 -16.42 -18.96
CA ILE A 226 7.27 -16.68 -20.23
C ILE A 226 6.04 -17.58 -20.00
N ALA A 227 6.17 -18.64 -19.21
CA ALA A 227 5.06 -19.55 -18.90
C ALA A 227 3.98 -18.86 -18.05
N PHE A 228 4.35 -18.04 -17.07
CA PHE A 228 3.41 -17.25 -16.27
C PHE A 228 2.56 -16.34 -17.15
N HIS A 229 3.22 -15.50 -17.97
CA HIS A 229 2.53 -14.55 -18.85
C HIS A 229 1.59 -15.24 -19.83
N ALA A 230 2.03 -16.36 -20.41
CA ALA A 230 1.21 -17.14 -21.34
C ALA A 230 0.00 -17.85 -20.67
N ASN A 231 0.01 -18.02 -19.35
CA ASN A 231 -0.98 -18.83 -18.63
C ASN A 231 -1.64 -18.12 -17.44
N ARG A 232 -1.45 -16.80 -17.28
CA ARG A 232 -1.89 -16.01 -16.12
C ARG A 232 -3.35 -16.26 -15.73
N GLU A 233 -4.24 -16.34 -16.71
CA GLU A 233 -5.68 -16.55 -16.49
C GLU A 233 -6.02 -17.88 -15.82
N ARG A 234 -5.19 -18.92 -15.98
CA ARG A 234 -5.39 -20.24 -15.34
C ARG A 234 -4.51 -20.47 -14.12
N MET A 235 -3.89 -19.40 -13.59
CA MET A 235 -3.05 -19.46 -12.41
C MET A 235 -3.83 -19.31 -11.11
N ASN A 236 -5.10 -18.90 -11.14
CA ASN A 236 -5.92 -18.68 -9.94
C ASN A 236 -5.24 -17.76 -8.90
N LEU A 237 -4.63 -16.66 -9.37
CA LEU A 237 -3.81 -15.77 -8.55
C LEU A 237 -4.59 -15.16 -7.39
N ASP A 238 -5.90 -14.99 -7.55
CA ASP A 238 -6.72 -14.42 -6.49
C ASP A 238 -7.20 -15.45 -5.47
N LYS A 239 -6.86 -16.75 -5.55
CA LYS A 239 -7.41 -17.77 -4.65
C LYS A 239 -7.29 -17.40 -3.16
N GLU A 240 -8.39 -17.55 -2.39
CA GLU A 240 -8.36 -17.45 -0.93
C GLU A 240 -7.50 -18.56 -0.29
N GLY A 241 -6.82 -18.22 0.81
CA GLY A 241 -6.00 -19.16 1.55
C GLY A 241 -4.82 -19.71 0.74
N ASP A 242 -4.56 -20.99 0.91
CA ASP A 242 -3.40 -21.65 0.31
C ASP A 242 -3.47 -21.67 -1.21
N TRP A 243 -2.39 -21.27 -1.88
CA TRP A 243 -2.22 -21.34 -3.32
C TRP A 243 -1.14 -22.37 -3.66
N VAL A 244 -1.56 -23.57 -4.04
CA VAL A 244 -0.74 -24.78 -4.02
C VAL A 244 -0.44 -25.29 -5.43
N LEU A 245 0.85 -25.38 -5.76
CA LEU A 245 1.33 -25.97 -7.01
C LEU A 245 0.85 -27.42 -7.17
N GLY A 246 0.32 -27.74 -8.35
CA GLY A 246 -0.24 -29.06 -8.68
C GLY A 246 -1.68 -29.27 -8.22
N LYS A 247 -2.26 -28.34 -7.46
CA LYS A 247 -3.69 -28.35 -7.09
C LYS A 247 -4.43 -27.15 -7.67
N ASP A 248 -3.93 -25.95 -7.38
CA ASP A 248 -4.59 -24.68 -7.76
C ASP A 248 -4.04 -24.11 -9.06
N TYR A 249 -2.77 -24.39 -9.35
CA TYR A 249 -2.10 -23.97 -10.57
C TYR A 249 -0.99 -24.95 -10.93
N SER A 250 -0.50 -24.85 -12.16
CA SER A 250 0.59 -25.70 -12.67
C SER A 250 1.53 -25.01 -13.64
N ALA A 251 1.21 -23.78 -14.08
CA ALA A 251 1.87 -23.21 -15.25
C ALA A 251 3.28 -22.72 -14.97
N ALA A 252 3.47 -21.97 -13.88
CA ALA A 252 4.75 -21.35 -13.53
C ALA A 252 4.77 -20.96 -12.05
N PRO A 253 5.95 -20.93 -11.40
CA PRO A 253 6.13 -20.19 -10.16
C PRO A 253 6.16 -18.68 -10.43
N THR A 254 5.87 -17.89 -9.40
CA THR A 254 6.10 -16.43 -9.35
C THR A 254 7.21 -16.12 -8.35
N CYS A 255 7.59 -14.85 -8.22
CA CYS A 255 8.35 -14.35 -7.07
C CYS A 255 7.64 -14.74 -5.76
#